data_AF-A0A7S1MSF3-F1
#
_entry.id   AF-A0A7S1MSF3-F1
#
_cell.length_a   1.000
_cell.length_b   1.000
_cell.length_c   1.000
_cell.angle_alpha   90.00
_cell.angle_beta   90.00
_cell.angle_gamma   90.00
#
_symmetry.space_group_name_H-M   'P 1'
#
loop_
_entity.id
_entity.type
_entity.pdbx_description
1 polymer ?
#
loop_
_entity_poly.entity_id
_entity_poly.type
_entity_poly.pdbx_seq_one_letter_code
_entity_poly.pdbx_strand_id
1 'polypeptide(L)'
;LEGFHGHWRTAAIFNLGVLGGAMFQGILSSHSIGLAGMSAGCYSMLAMHCSDVAINWRQSRFRRMKVLLLTALITGDVCTMVFSSNTPEAHLGPVSYASHIGGFVMGLLMSILLVRNLSVRKCERVGQAIAALLLAAMVAFGGAWLAQWPPRDVVGDATPWCWARSAVNYTAFGDLAWHCVRCGDAACIRRWSVRESSLAAVSHRWCSTAGAWL
;
A
#
# COMPACT_ATOMS: atom_id res chain seq x y z
N LEU A 1 6.56 -21.58 8.89
CA LEU A 1 6.12 -21.62 7.48
C LEU A 1 7.14 -22.34 6.61
N GLU A 2 8.39 -21.88 6.60
CA GLU A 2 9.47 -22.44 5.79
C GLU A 2 9.71 -23.94 6.00
N GLY A 3 9.89 -24.40 7.25
CA GLY A 3 10.13 -25.83 7.51
C GLY A 3 8.99 -26.77 7.07
N PHE A 4 7.74 -26.28 7.04
CA PHE A 4 6.57 -27.10 6.69
C PHE A 4 6.19 -26.97 5.20
N HIS A 5 6.18 -25.76 4.64
CA HIS A 5 5.79 -25.53 3.25
C HIS A 5 6.99 -25.59 2.28
N GLY A 6 8.20 -25.33 2.76
CA GLY A 6 9.42 -25.21 1.98
C GLY A 6 9.85 -23.74 1.81
N HIS A 7 11.16 -23.53 1.68
CA HIS A 7 11.79 -22.21 1.53
C HIS A 7 11.29 -21.48 0.29
N TRP A 8 11.17 -22.16 -0.85
CA TRP A 8 10.79 -21.51 -2.12
C TRP A 8 9.37 -20.92 -2.09
N ARG A 9 8.41 -21.61 -1.46
CA ARG A 9 7.02 -21.12 -1.34
C ARG A 9 6.97 -19.89 -0.47
N THR A 10 7.67 -19.97 0.66
CA THR A 10 7.74 -18.89 1.65
C THR A 10 8.40 -17.66 1.03
N ALA A 11 9.54 -17.84 0.35
CA ALA A 11 10.24 -16.78 -0.37
C ALA A 11 9.37 -16.15 -1.48
N ALA A 12 8.66 -16.97 -2.28
CA ALA A 12 7.79 -16.46 -3.33
C ALA A 12 6.63 -15.62 -2.76
N ILE A 13 5.91 -16.12 -1.75
CA ILE A 13 4.80 -15.39 -1.12
C ILE A 13 5.29 -14.10 -0.47
N PHE A 14 6.46 -14.13 0.18
CA PHE A 14 7.05 -12.93 0.78
C PHE A 14 7.35 -11.84 -0.26
N ASN A 15 8.07 -12.19 -1.33
CA ASN A 15 8.50 -11.21 -2.33
C ASN A 15 7.32 -10.70 -3.18
N LEU A 16 6.41 -11.57 -3.59
CA LEU A 16 5.17 -11.17 -4.28
C LEU A 16 4.30 -10.29 -3.38
N GLY A 17 4.34 -10.55 -2.08
CA GLY A 17 3.80 -9.69 -1.05
C GLY A 17 4.36 -8.27 -1.04
N VAL A 18 5.69 -8.14 -1.08
CA VAL A 18 6.36 -6.84 -1.18
C VAL A 18 5.95 -6.10 -2.45
N LEU A 19 5.94 -6.79 -3.60
CA LEU A 19 5.48 -6.22 -4.88
C LEU A 19 4.00 -5.80 -4.81
N GLY A 20 3.16 -6.62 -4.19
CA GLY A 20 1.75 -6.33 -3.96
C GLY A 20 1.52 -5.10 -3.09
N GLY A 21 2.29 -4.96 -2.00
CA GLY A 21 2.28 -3.78 -1.15
C GLY A 21 2.74 -2.52 -1.89
N ALA A 22 3.79 -2.62 -2.70
CA ALA A 22 4.26 -1.50 -3.53
C ALA A 22 3.21 -1.09 -4.59
N MET A 23 2.54 -2.07 -5.21
CA MET A 23 1.46 -1.80 -6.15
C MET A 23 0.30 -1.06 -5.48
N PHE A 24 -0.16 -1.51 -4.31
CA PHE A 24 -1.22 -0.82 -3.56
C PHE A 24 -0.81 0.58 -3.14
N GLN A 25 0.43 0.77 -2.68
CA GLN A 25 0.95 2.10 -2.37
C GLN A 25 0.83 3.04 -3.58
N GLY A 26 1.29 2.59 -4.75
CA GLY A 26 1.29 3.42 -5.95
C GLY A 26 -0.11 3.76 -6.47
N ILE A 27 -1.14 3.00 -6.08
CA ILE A 27 -2.52 3.18 -6.53
C ILE A 27 -3.35 3.98 -5.52
N LEU A 28 -3.09 3.81 -4.23
CA LEU A 28 -3.88 4.42 -3.15
C LEU A 28 -3.21 5.65 -2.51
N SER A 29 -1.92 5.84 -2.74
CA SER A 29 -1.12 6.89 -2.10
C SER A 29 0.11 7.22 -2.97
N SER A 30 -0.13 7.45 -4.26
CA SER A 30 0.87 7.60 -5.33
C SER A 30 1.88 8.72 -5.07
N HIS A 31 1.50 9.75 -4.31
CA HIS A 31 2.32 10.91 -4.01
C HIS A 31 3.03 10.87 -2.65
N SER A 32 2.97 9.76 -1.93
CA SER A 32 3.74 9.61 -0.69
C SER A 32 5.21 9.32 -1.01
N ILE A 33 6.09 10.22 -0.54
CA ILE A 33 7.54 10.13 -0.80
C ILE A 33 8.21 9.21 0.22
N GLY A 34 9.16 8.39 -0.22
CA GLY A 34 10.13 7.74 0.66
C GLY A 34 9.67 6.46 1.36
N LEU A 35 8.69 5.73 0.80
CA LEU A 35 8.32 4.42 1.34
C LEU A 35 9.35 3.35 0.93
N ALA A 36 10.19 2.95 1.88
CA ALA A 36 11.09 1.82 1.75
C ALA A 36 10.93 0.90 2.97
N GLY A 37 10.65 -0.39 2.74
CA GLY A 37 10.48 -1.34 3.82
C GLY A 37 10.12 -2.74 3.36
N MET A 38 10.32 -3.71 4.24
CA MET A 38 9.99 -5.11 4.01
C MET A 38 8.66 -5.54 4.66
N SER A 39 7.99 -4.62 5.37
CA SER A 39 6.82 -4.92 6.21
C SER A 39 5.67 -5.52 5.41
N ALA A 40 5.41 -5.07 4.18
CA ALA A 40 4.42 -5.68 3.29
C ALA A 40 4.64 -7.20 3.12
N GLY A 41 5.89 -7.65 3.06
CA GLY A 41 6.25 -9.07 3.06
C GLY A 41 5.88 -9.76 4.38
N CYS A 42 6.05 -9.10 5.52
CA CYS A 42 5.62 -9.62 6.83
C CYS A 42 4.09 -9.80 6.89
N TYR A 43 3.30 -8.86 6.38
CA TYR A 43 1.83 -9.02 6.27
C TYR A 43 1.44 -10.15 5.33
N SER A 44 2.26 -10.40 4.30
CA SER A 44 2.05 -11.54 3.40
C SER A 44 2.32 -12.87 4.08
N MET A 45 3.31 -12.93 4.98
CA MET A 45 3.55 -14.09 5.84
C MET A 45 2.44 -14.27 6.89
N LEU A 46 1.91 -13.18 7.43
CA LEU A 46 0.74 -13.22 8.31
C LEU A 46 -0.47 -13.80 7.58
N ALA A 47 -0.71 -13.37 6.34
CA ALA A 47 -1.74 -13.94 5.48
C ALA A 47 -1.49 -15.42 5.16
N MET A 48 -0.23 -15.83 4.95
CA MET A 48 0.15 -17.22 4.76
C MET A 48 -0.19 -18.08 5.98
N HIS A 49 0.02 -17.57 7.19
CA HIS A 49 -0.41 -18.25 8.42
C HIS A 49 -1.93 -18.40 8.51
N CYS A 50 -2.68 -17.34 8.19
CA CYS A 50 -4.14 -17.39 8.15
C CYS A 50 -4.63 -18.44 7.14
N SER A 51 -4.03 -18.46 5.94
CA SER A 51 -4.36 -19.42 4.89
C SER A 51 -4.02 -20.86 5.27
N ASP A 52 -2.85 -21.11 5.89
CA ASP A 52 -2.48 -22.45 6.38
C ASP A 52 -3.50 -22.97 7.40
N VAL A 53 -3.88 -22.14 8.36
CA VAL A 53 -4.87 -22.51 9.38
C VAL A 53 -6.24 -22.76 8.76
N ALA A 54 -6.66 -21.94 7.80
CA ALA A 54 -7.95 -22.09 7.13
C ALA A 54 -8.03 -23.37 6.28
N ILE A 55 -7.03 -23.60 5.42
CA ILE A 55 -6.98 -24.75 4.51
C ILE A 55 -6.76 -26.06 5.30
N ASN A 56 -5.80 -26.06 6.22
CA ASN A 56 -5.41 -27.24 6.98
C ASN A 56 -6.06 -27.29 8.38
N TRP A 57 -7.29 -26.77 8.53
CA TRP A 57 -7.94 -26.61 9.83
C TRP A 57 -8.05 -27.92 10.61
N ARG A 58 -8.50 -28.99 9.93
CA ARG A 58 -8.70 -30.30 10.58
C ARG A 58 -7.39 -30.99 10.92
N GLN A 59 -6.34 -30.72 10.15
CA GLN A 59 -5.01 -31.35 10.26
C GLN A 59 -4.09 -30.58 11.22
N SER A 60 -4.39 -29.31 11.50
CA SER A 60 -3.61 -28.49 12.42
C SER A 60 -3.84 -28.87 13.88
N ARG A 61 -2.80 -29.43 14.54
CA ARG A 61 -2.81 -29.82 15.97
C ARG A 61 -3.17 -28.67 16.91
N PHE A 62 -2.55 -27.50 16.73
CA PHE A 62 -2.70 -26.33 17.61
C PHE A 62 -3.59 -25.22 17.01
N ARG A 63 -4.60 -25.58 16.21
CA ARG A 63 -5.42 -24.62 15.44
C ARG A 63 -6.00 -23.46 16.26
N ARG A 64 -6.56 -23.73 17.45
CA ARG A 64 -7.16 -22.70 18.30
C ARG A 64 -6.11 -21.72 18.82
N MET A 65 -4.96 -22.23 19.26
CA MET A 65 -3.85 -21.40 19.73
C MET A 65 -3.24 -20.56 18.60
N LYS A 66 -3.10 -21.14 17.39
CA LYS A 66 -2.70 -20.39 16.20
C LYS A 66 -3.67 -19.24 15.92
N VAL A 67 -4.98 -19.48 15.93
CA VAL A 67 -5.99 -18.42 15.72
C VAL A 67 -5.88 -17.35 16.80
N LEU A 68 -5.81 -17.73 18.08
CA LEU A 68 -5.68 -16.78 19.18
C LEU A 68 -4.44 -15.89 19.02
N LEU A 69 -3.29 -16.47 18.68
CA LEU A 69 -2.06 -15.73 18.43
C LEU A 69 -2.19 -14.80 17.23
N LEU A 70 -2.74 -15.27 16.11
CA LEU A 70 -2.94 -14.46 14.91
C LEU A 70 -3.89 -13.30 15.17
N THR A 71 -5.01 -13.55 15.88
CA THR A 71 -5.94 -12.49 16.27
C THR A 71 -5.27 -11.48 17.20
N ALA A 72 -4.49 -11.92 18.18
CA ALA A 72 -3.77 -11.01 19.07
C ALA A 72 -2.76 -10.13 18.32
N LEU A 73 -2.02 -10.70 17.38
CA LEU A 73 -1.07 -9.96 16.54
C LEU A 73 -1.77 -8.93 15.65
N ILE A 74 -2.85 -9.33 14.97
CA ILE A 74 -3.64 -8.43 14.11
C ILE A 74 -4.26 -7.30 14.93
N THR A 75 -4.85 -7.61 16.09
CA THR A 75 -5.43 -6.60 16.97
C THR A 75 -4.37 -5.63 17.48
N GLY A 76 -3.21 -6.13 17.91
CA GLY A 76 -2.10 -5.28 18.36
C GLY A 76 -1.65 -4.31 17.27
N ASP A 77 -1.51 -4.79 16.05
CA ASP A 77 -1.14 -3.98 14.89
C ASP A 77 -2.17 -2.88 14.56
N VAL A 78 -3.45 -3.25 14.53
CA VAL A 78 -4.56 -2.31 14.32
C VAL A 78 -4.60 -1.25 15.44
N CYS A 79 -4.37 -1.65 16.69
CA CYS A 79 -4.27 -0.70 17.80
C CYS A 79 -3.13 0.29 17.57
N THR A 80 -1.93 -0.16 17.21
CA THR A 80 -0.79 0.72 16.90
C THR A 80 -1.10 1.69 15.75
N MET A 81 -1.79 1.23 14.70
CA MET A 81 -2.27 2.08 13.62
C MET A 81 -3.21 3.18 14.11
N VAL A 82 -4.20 2.82 14.94
CA VAL A 82 -5.17 3.78 15.48
C VAL A 82 -4.46 4.77 16.42
N PHE A 83 -3.59 4.32 17.32
CA PHE A 83 -2.90 5.23 18.23
C PHE A 83 -1.95 6.19 17.49
N SER A 84 -1.18 5.70 16.53
CA SER A 84 -0.23 6.53 15.77
C SER A 84 -0.89 7.50 14.79
N SER A 85 -2.10 7.20 14.30
CA SER A 85 -2.87 8.14 13.49
C SER A 85 -3.47 9.30 14.30
N ASN A 86 -3.60 9.15 15.62
CA ASN A 86 -4.12 10.17 16.53
C ASN A 86 -3.03 10.99 17.23
N THR A 87 -1.74 10.69 17.06
CA THR A 87 -0.64 11.45 17.65
C THR A 87 -0.04 12.46 16.66
N PRO A 88 0.22 13.72 17.08
CA PRO A 88 0.83 14.74 16.21
C PRO A 88 2.28 14.41 15.78
N GLU A 89 3.00 13.59 16.55
CA GLU A 89 4.43 13.26 16.37
C GLU A 89 4.67 12.09 15.41
N ALA A 90 3.88 11.97 14.33
CA ALA A 90 4.08 10.99 13.27
C ALA A 90 5.33 11.27 12.39
N HIS A 91 6.43 11.69 13.00
CA HIS A 91 7.67 12.17 12.37
C HIS A 91 8.69 11.06 12.06
N LEU A 92 8.43 9.82 12.48
CA LEU A 92 9.29 8.65 12.23
C LEU A 92 8.91 7.95 10.92
N GLY A 93 8.94 8.67 9.80
CA GLY A 93 8.69 8.15 8.45
C GLY A 93 7.24 7.68 8.18
N PRO A 94 6.70 7.86 6.97
CA PRO A 94 5.33 7.46 6.68
C PRO A 94 5.25 5.93 6.58
N VAL A 95 4.78 5.28 7.65
CA VAL A 95 4.29 3.90 7.56
C VAL A 95 3.08 3.90 6.63
N SER A 96 3.16 3.15 5.53
CA SER A 96 2.05 3.03 4.61
C SER A 96 1.14 1.86 4.99
N TYR A 97 -0.05 2.20 5.49
CA TYR A 97 -1.12 1.23 5.69
C TYR A 97 -1.61 0.63 4.36
N ALA A 98 -1.58 1.39 3.27
CA ALA A 98 -1.91 0.88 1.93
C ALA A 98 -0.97 -0.28 1.55
N SER A 99 0.33 -0.16 1.84
CA SER A 99 1.30 -1.21 1.55
C SER A 99 1.14 -2.45 2.42
N HIS A 100 0.77 -2.28 3.69
CA HIS A 100 0.48 -3.38 4.62
C HIS A 100 -0.75 -4.16 4.17
N ILE A 101 -1.84 -3.45 3.83
CA ILE A 101 -3.08 -4.04 3.31
C ILE A 101 -2.80 -4.75 1.98
N GLY A 102 -2.08 -4.11 1.07
CA GLY A 102 -1.71 -4.69 -0.22
C GLY A 102 -0.89 -5.97 -0.08
N GLY A 103 0.11 -5.96 0.80
CA GLY A 103 0.88 -7.15 1.16
C GLY A 103 0.00 -8.26 1.72
N PHE A 104 -0.87 -7.96 2.68
CA PHE A 104 -1.78 -8.95 3.26
C PHE A 104 -2.72 -9.58 2.21
N VAL A 105 -3.37 -8.75 1.38
CA VAL A 105 -4.33 -9.22 0.37
C VAL A 105 -3.64 -10.07 -0.70
N MET A 106 -2.54 -9.57 -1.26
CA MET A 106 -1.77 -10.28 -2.29
C MET A 106 -1.15 -11.56 -1.72
N GLY A 107 -0.61 -11.49 -0.49
CA GLY A 107 -0.10 -12.63 0.25
C GLY A 107 -1.18 -13.68 0.52
N LEU A 108 -2.42 -13.29 0.85
CA LEU A 108 -3.53 -14.21 1.08
C LEU A 108 -3.91 -14.95 -0.20
N LEU A 109 -4.10 -14.22 -1.31
CA LEU A 109 -4.43 -14.81 -2.61
C LEU A 109 -3.32 -15.77 -3.07
N MET A 110 -2.05 -15.35 -2.98
CA MET A 110 -0.91 -16.21 -3.31
C MET A 110 -0.82 -17.43 -2.40
N SER A 111 -1.13 -17.27 -1.12
CA SER A 111 -1.09 -18.37 -0.15
C SER A 111 -2.16 -19.42 -0.43
N ILE A 112 -3.37 -19.02 -0.82
CA ILE A 112 -4.43 -19.98 -1.23
C ILE A 112 -3.95 -20.87 -2.39
N LEU A 113 -3.14 -20.32 -3.30
CA LEU A 113 -2.60 -21.03 -4.45
C LEU A 113 -1.38 -21.91 -4.11
N LEU A 114 -0.47 -21.42 -3.27
CA LEU A 114 0.85 -22.02 -3.08
C LEU A 114 1.01 -22.84 -1.79
N VAL A 115 0.21 -22.58 -0.76
CA VAL A 115 0.28 -23.31 0.53
C VAL A 115 0.02 -24.79 0.31
N ARG A 116 0.75 -25.63 1.06
CA ARG A 116 0.54 -27.08 1.03
C ARG A 116 -0.86 -27.40 1.56
N ASN A 117 -1.68 -28.02 0.72
CA ASN A 117 -2.99 -28.53 1.10
C ASN A 117 -2.90 -30.03 1.38
N LEU A 118 -3.14 -30.42 2.63
CA LEU A 118 -3.01 -31.81 3.08
C LEU A 118 -4.20 -32.70 2.65
N SER A 119 -5.36 -32.12 2.34
CA SER A 119 -6.56 -32.88 1.98
C SER A 119 -7.44 -32.06 1.05
N VAL A 120 -7.16 -32.18 -0.25
CA VAL A 120 -7.82 -31.37 -1.29
C VAL A 120 -9.30 -31.72 -1.43
N ARG A 121 -10.16 -30.73 -1.20
CA ARG A 121 -11.61 -30.81 -1.43
C ARG A 121 -12.01 -30.08 -2.69
N LYS A 122 -13.18 -30.41 -3.25
CA LYS A 122 -13.73 -29.71 -4.44
C LYS A 122 -13.88 -28.20 -4.20
N CYS A 123 -14.38 -27.81 -3.03
CA CYS A 123 -14.53 -26.39 -2.66
C CYS A 123 -13.19 -25.64 -2.61
N GLU A 124 -12.10 -26.30 -2.23
CA GLU A 124 -10.76 -25.68 -2.19
C GLU A 124 -10.21 -25.45 -3.59
N ARG A 125 -10.47 -26.36 -4.54
CA ARG A 125 -10.12 -26.12 -5.95
C ARG A 125 -10.89 -24.94 -6.55
N VAL A 126 -12.17 -24.81 -6.23
CA VAL A 126 -12.97 -23.64 -6.63
C VAL A 126 -12.41 -22.37 -6.00
N GLY A 127 -12.08 -22.40 -4.71
CA GLY A 127 -11.43 -21.29 -4.02
C GLY A 127 -10.09 -20.89 -4.64
N GLN A 128 -9.27 -21.86 -5.06
CA GLN A 128 -8.03 -21.61 -5.79
C GLN A 128 -8.26 -20.96 -7.15
N ALA A 129 -9.25 -21.42 -7.92
CA ALA A 129 -9.59 -20.82 -9.20
C ALA A 129 -10.05 -19.36 -9.02
N ILE A 130 -10.90 -19.08 -8.04
CA ILE A 130 -11.35 -17.73 -7.70
C ILE A 130 -10.16 -16.86 -7.28
N ALA A 131 -9.29 -17.38 -6.39
CA ALA A 131 -8.11 -16.65 -5.94
C ALA A 131 -7.15 -16.32 -7.10
N ALA A 132 -6.95 -17.24 -8.04
CA ALA A 132 -6.13 -17.02 -9.23
C ALA A 132 -6.73 -15.94 -10.15
N LEU A 133 -8.04 -15.98 -10.40
CA LEU A 133 -8.73 -14.97 -11.20
C LEU A 133 -8.67 -13.59 -10.55
N LEU A 134 -8.93 -13.50 -9.24
CA LEU A 134 -8.84 -12.25 -8.49
C LEU A 134 -7.41 -11.69 -8.50
N LEU A 135 -6.41 -12.54 -8.27
CA LEU A 135 -5.01 -12.14 -8.33
C LEU A 135 -4.65 -11.58 -9.71
N ALA A 136 -5.01 -12.29 -10.78
CA ALA A 136 -4.75 -11.85 -12.15
C ALA A 136 -5.43 -10.51 -12.46
N ALA A 137 -6.70 -10.35 -12.06
CA ALA A 137 -7.44 -9.11 -12.22
C ALA A 137 -6.80 -7.94 -11.46
N MET A 138 -6.35 -8.17 -10.22
CA MET A 138 -5.71 -7.16 -9.40
C MET A 138 -4.35 -6.73 -9.96
N VAL A 139 -3.53 -7.67 -10.42
CA VAL A 139 -2.24 -7.36 -11.07
C VAL A 139 -2.45 -6.63 -12.38
N ALA A 140 -3.41 -7.05 -13.20
CA ALA A 140 -3.73 -6.40 -14.47
C ALA A 140 -4.24 -4.97 -14.25
N PHE A 141 -5.20 -4.79 -13.36
CA PHE A 141 -5.73 -3.47 -13.00
C PHE A 141 -4.62 -2.57 -12.43
N GLY A 142 -3.84 -3.08 -11.48
CA GLY A 142 -2.79 -2.29 -10.84
C GLY A 142 -1.68 -1.88 -11.80
N GLY A 143 -1.24 -2.80 -12.66
CA GLY A 143 -0.29 -2.49 -13.73
C GLY A 143 -0.83 -1.46 -14.72
N ALA A 144 -2.08 -1.63 -15.17
CA ALA A 144 -2.72 -0.69 -16.10
C ALA A 144 -2.95 0.70 -15.47
N TRP A 145 -3.22 0.77 -14.16
CA TRP A 145 -3.37 2.04 -13.45
C TRP A 145 -2.03 2.75 -13.27
N LEU A 146 -1.01 2.04 -12.79
CA LEU A 146 0.33 2.59 -12.57
C LEU A 146 1.05 2.99 -13.85
N ALA A 147 0.65 2.45 -15.00
CA ALA A 147 1.17 2.85 -16.31
C ALA A 147 0.69 4.24 -16.75
N GLN A 148 -0.28 4.85 -16.07
CA GLN A 148 -0.82 6.16 -16.42
C GLN A 148 0.07 7.28 -15.87
N TRP A 149 0.32 8.29 -16.70
CA TRP A 149 1.08 9.48 -16.34
C TRP A 149 0.26 10.74 -16.60
N PRO A 150 0.19 11.71 -15.67
CA PRO A 150 0.83 11.75 -14.34
C PRO A 150 0.16 10.79 -13.33
N PRO A 151 0.88 10.38 -12.26
CA PRO A 151 0.33 9.50 -11.25
C PRO A 151 -0.85 10.17 -10.52
N ARG A 152 -1.84 9.34 -10.16
CA ARG A 152 -3.02 9.73 -9.39
C ARG A 152 -3.53 8.59 -8.55
N ASP A 153 -4.20 8.93 -7.45
CA ASP A 153 -4.81 7.96 -6.56
C ASP A 153 -6.14 7.44 -7.16
N VAL A 154 -6.47 6.17 -6.88
CA VAL A 154 -7.79 5.59 -7.23
C VAL A 154 -8.89 6.09 -6.31
N VAL A 155 -8.54 6.37 -5.05
CA VAL A 155 -9.49 6.77 -4.00
C VAL A 155 -8.98 8.05 -3.36
N GLY A 156 -9.87 9.04 -3.21
CA GLY A 156 -9.52 10.34 -2.62
C GLY A 156 -9.22 11.38 -3.69
N ASP A 157 -8.05 12.01 -3.64
CA ASP A 157 -7.65 13.06 -4.57
C ASP A 157 -7.20 12.46 -5.91
N ALA A 158 -8.14 12.35 -6.84
CA ALA A 158 -7.91 11.78 -8.16
C ALA A 158 -7.23 12.74 -9.15
N THR A 159 -6.77 13.92 -8.71
CA THR A 159 -6.10 14.85 -9.61
C THR A 159 -4.69 14.36 -9.96
N PRO A 160 -4.35 14.27 -11.25
CA PRO A 160 -3.04 13.77 -11.66
C PRO A 160 -1.99 14.88 -11.59
N TRP A 161 -0.90 14.61 -10.87
CA TRP A 161 0.24 15.52 -10.80
C TRP A 161 1.54 14.76 -10.54
N CYS A 162 2.68 15.34 -10.94
CA CYS A 162 4.01 14.76 -10.76
C CYS A 162 4.99 15.71 -10.06
N TRP A 163 4.58 16.95 -9.85
CA TRP A 163 5.37 17.98 -9.19
C TRP A 163 4.48 18.82 -8.27
N ALA A 164 4.96 19.13 -7.08
CA ALA A 164 4.31 20.04 -6.15
C ALA A 164 5.33 20.86 -5.35
N ARG A 165 5.02 22.14 -5.12
CA ARG A 165 5.80 23.09 -4.31
C ARG A 165 4.86 24.10 -3.65
N SER A 166 5.33 24.75 -2.59
CA SER A 166 4.72 25.99 -2.14
C SER A 166 5.33 27.14 -2.93
N ALA A 167 4.49 28.06 -3.39
CA ALA A 167 4.87 29.20 -4.19
C ALA A 167 4.27 30.49 -3.61
N VAL A 168 5.03 31.58 -3.68
CA VAL A 168 4.51 32.95 -3.50
C VAL A 168 4.62 33.69 -4.82
N ASN A 169 3.49 34.21 -5.30
CA ASN A 169 3.44 34.99 -6.53
C ASN A 169 2.25 35.97 -6.50
N TYR A 170 2.55 37.27 -6.42
CA TYR A 170 1.53 38.31 -6.33
C TYR A 170 0.68 38.43 -7.60
N THR A 171 1.23 38.23 -8.79
CA THR A 171 0.47 38.34 -10.04
C THR A 171 -0.46 37.16 -10.26
N ALA A 172 -0.10 35.98 -9.74
CA ALA A 172 -0.92 34.78 -9.86
C ALA A 172 -2.00 34.67 -8.77
N PHE A 173 -1.69 35.06 -7.53
CA PHE A 173 -2.58 34.88 -6.37
C PHE A 173 -3.22 36.16 -5.85
N GLY A 174 -2.65 37.33 -6.18
CA GLY A 174 -3.11 38.62 -5.65
C GLY A 174 -2.65 38.93 -4.21
N ASP A 175 -1.83 38.06 -3.62
CA ASP A 175 -1.29 38.20 -2.27
C ASP A 175 0.19 37.75 -2.17
N LEU A 176 0.77 37.89 -0.98
CA LEU A 176 2.11 37.42 -0.64
C LEU A 176 2.09 36.17 0.24
N ALA A 177 0.96 35.46 0.31
CA ALA A 177 0.83 34.25 1.09
C ALA A 177 1.46 33.04 0.38
N TRP A 178 1.82 32.02 1.15
CA TRP A 178 2.32 30.76 0.61
C TRP A 178 1.14 29.90 0.14
N HIS A 179 1.09 29.63 -1.15
CA HIS A 179 0.07 28.75 -1.75
C HIS A 179 0.69 27.45 -2.25
N CYS A 180 -0.07 26.38 -2.21
CA CYS A 180 0.38 25.07 -2.70
C CYS A 180 -0.03 24.87 -4.15
N VAL A 181 0.97 24.64 -4.99
CA VAL A 181 0.79 24.45 -6.43
C VAL A 181 1.22 23.03 -6.80
N ARG A 182 0.40 22.39 -7.63
CA ARG A 182 0.72 21.10 -8.25
C ARG A 182 0.67 21.20 -9.77
N CYS A 183 1.54 20.45 -10.43
CA CYS A 183 1.64 20.40 -11.88
C CYS A 183 1.66 18.94 -12.37
N GLY A 184 0.91 18.68 -13.43
CA GLY A 184 0.93 17.41 -14.16
C GLY A 184 1.85 17.40 -15.38
N ASP A 185 2.23 18.57 -15.90
CA ASP A 185 3.03 18.67 -17.12
C ASP A 185 4.22 19.64 -17.01
N ALA A 186 5.11 19.56 -17.99
CA ALA A 186 6.31 20.40 -18.06
C ALA A 186 5.99 21.89 -18.32
N ALA A 187 4.85 22.23 -18.92
CA ALA A 187 4.49 23.61 -19.19
C ALA A 187 4.11 24.34 -17.89
N CYS A 188 3.29 23.70 -17.05
CA CYS A 188 2.95 24.13 -15.71
C CYS A 188 4.21 24.24 -14.83
N ILE A 189 5.07 23.22 -14.82
CA ILE A 189 6.31 23.26 -14.02
C ILE A 189 7.18 24.45 -14.44
N ARG A 190 7.34 24.68 -15.75
CA ARG A 190 8.14 25.81 -16.26
C ARG A 190 7.56 27.15 -15.84
N ARG A 191 6.24 27.34 -15.88
CA ARG A 191 5.56 28.58 -15.47
C ARG A 191 5.94 28.97 -14.03
N TRP A 192 5.96 28.01 -13.13
CA TRP A 192 6.28 28.25 -11.71
C TRP A 192 7.78 28.27 -11.42
N SER A 193 8.60 27.70 -12.29
CA SER A 193 10.07 27.69 -12.16
C SER A 193 10.74 28.96 -12.72
N VAL A 194 9.98 29.90 -13.29
CA VAL A 194 10.51 31.20 -13.73
C VAL A 194 10.84 32.07 -12.51
N ARG A 195 11.86 32.93 -12.65
CA ARG A 195 12.47 33.77 -11.60
C ARG A 195 11.50 34.67 -10.82
N GLU A 196 10.27 34.85 -11.27
CA GLU A 196 9.24 35.67 -10.62
C GLU A 196 8.52 34.97 -9.44
N SER A 197 8.73 33.66 -9.24
CA SER A 197 8.07 32.91 -8.15
C SER A 197 9.08 32.46 -7.10
N SER A 198 8.79 32.74 -5.83
CA SER A 198 9.55 32.17 -4.70
C SER A 198 9.03 30.77 -4.39
N LEU A 199 9.88 29.74 -4.51
CA LEU A 199 9.51 28.34 -4.33
C LEU A 199 10.13 27.74 -3.07
N ALA A 200 9.35 26.94 -2.33
CA ALA A 200 9.85 26.08 -1.26
C ALA A 200 9.33 24.64 -1.39
N ALA A 201 10.15 23.68 -0.93
CA ALA A 201 9.76 22.28 -0.87
C ALA A 201 8.89 22.05 0.37
N VAL A 202 7.68 21.53 0.15
CA VAL A 202 6.71 21.20 1.21
C VAL A 202 6.18 19.78 1.00
N SER A 203 5.76 19.13 2.09
CA SER A 203 5.13 17.81 2.00
C SER A 203 3.69 17.93 1.49
N HIS A 204 3.23 16.93 0.74
CA HIS A 204 1.83 16.86 0.30
C HIS A 204 0.84 16.98 1.47
N ARG A 205 1.18 16.35 2.61
CA ARG A 205 0.34 16.39 3.82
C ARG A 205 0.18 17.82 4.34
N TRP A 206 1.27 18.60 4.40
CA TRP A 206 1.21 20.00 4.81
C TRP A 206 0.30 20.82 3.89
N CYS A 207 0.42 20.65 2.58
CA CYS A 207 -0.47 21.31 1.62
C CYS A 207 -1.92 20.84 1.72
N SER A 208 -2.20 19.59 2.08
CA SER A 208 -3.57 19.10 2.26
C SER A 208 -4.25 19.56 3.55
N THR A 209 -3.48 19.95 4.58
CA THR A 209 -4.02 20.30 5.90
C THR A 209 -3.92 21.79 6.23
N ALA A 210 -2.91 22.49 5.70
CA ALA A 210 -2.58 23.87 6.04
C ALA A 210 -2.54 24.81 4.82
N GLY A 211 -2.33 24.27 3.62
CA GLY A 211 -2.37 25.02 2.36
C GLY A 211 -3.74 24.92 1.70
N ALA A 212 -4.18 25.96 0.99
CA ALA A 212 -5.21 25.79 -0.02
C ALA A 212 -4.51 25.26 -1.29
N TRP A 213 -4.93 24.09 -1.78
CA TRP A 213 -4.52 23.62 -3.11
C TRP A 213 -5.20 24.50 -4.17
N LEU A 214 -4.39 25.09 -5.05
CA LEU A 214 -4.83 25.80 -6.25
C LEU A 214 -4.38 25.06 -7.51
#